data_AF-A0A553KSG6-F1
#
_entry.id   AF-A0A553KSG6-F1
#
_cell.length_a   1.000
_cell.length_b   1.000
_cell.length_c   1.000
_cell.angle_alpha   90.00
_cell.angle_beta   90.00
_cell.angle_gamma   90.00
#
_symmetry.space_group_name_H-M   'P 1'
#
loop_
_entity.id
_entity.type
_entity.pdbx_description
1 polymer ?
#
loop_
_entity_poly.entity_id
_entity_poly.type
_entity_poly.pdbx_seq_one_letter_code
_entity_poly.pdbx_strand_id
1 'polypeptide(L)'
;MEIREMLLTNKRSAPGVRITPKGLVIHWTANEGRGADAVANRQYFNRPSTQASAHYIVDDTQTVRCIPEDEMACRVGAGTNGKYTFVIK
;
A
#
# COMPACT_ATOMS: atom_id res chain seq x y z
N MET A 1 -9.29 -10.37 -12.24
CA MET A 1 -8.35 -9.25 -12.36
C MET A 1 -6.96 -9.76 -12.01
N GLU A 2 -5.94 -9.39 -12.78
CA GLU A 2 -4.55 -9.82 -12.54
C GLU A 2 -3.95 -9.04 -11.36
N ILE A 3 -3.16 -9.71 -10.52
CA ILE A 3 -2.35 -9.08 -9.48
C ILE A 3 -0.93 -8.93 -10.02
N ARG A 4 -0.50 -7.68 -10.22
CA ARG A 4 0.84 -7.34 -10.67
C ARG A 4 1.75 -7.00 -9.50
N GLU A 5 2.91 -7.63 -9.45
CA GLU A 5 3.92 -7.31 -8.43
C GLU A 5 4.75 -6.08 -8.79
N MET A 6 4.72 -5.06 -7.94
CA MET A 6 5.53 -3.85 -8.08
C MET A 6 5.99 -3.34 -6.70
N LEU A 7 6.81 -4.16 -6.03
CA LEU A 7 7.24 -3.89 -4.65
C LEU A 7 7.93 -2.52 -4.49
N LEU A 8 7.70 -1.89 -3.35
CA LEU A 8 8.32 -0.60 -3.02
C LEU A 8 9.79 -0.80 -2.64
N THR A 9 10.64 0.10 -3.13
CA THR A 9 12.05 0.20 -2.76
C THR A 9 12.30 1.31 -1.73
N ASN A 10 11.36 2.25 -1.59
CA ASN A 10 11.43 3.28 -0.56
C ASN A 10 11.24 2.69 0.86
N LYS A 11 12.33 2.60 1.62
CA LYS A 11 12.34 2.09 3.00
C LYS A 11 11.52 2.91 4.00
N ARG A 12 11.22 4.18 3.70
CA ARG A 12 10.33 5.00 4.55
C ARG A 12 8.86 4.60 4.42
N SER A 13 8.47 4.07 3.26
CA SER A 13 7.13 3.55 2.98
C SER A 13 7.04 2.04 3.21
N ALA A 14 8.13 1.29 3.01
CA ALA A 14 8.21 -0.15 3.19
C ALA A 14 9.41 -0.52 4.10
N PRO A 15 9.23 -0.49 5.43
CA PRO A 15 10.33 -0.67 6.38
C PRO A 15 10.82 -2.13 6.50
N GLY A 16 10.09 -3.11 5.94
CA GLY A 16 10.45 -4.54 6.05
C GLY A 16 10.16 -5.16 7.41
N VAL A 17 9.29 -4.54 8.21
CA VAL A 17 8.90 -5.07 9.53
C VAL A 17 7.88 -6.19 9.32
N ARG A 18 8.20 -7.39 9.79
CA ARG A 18 7.30 -8.55 9.68
C ARG A 18 6.07 -8.41 10.56
N ILE A 19 4.92 -8.85 10.03
CA ILE A 19 3.63 -8.86 10.70
C ILE A 19 2.90 -10.18 10.47
N THR A 20 1.93 -10.47 11.33
CA THR A 20 0.89 -11.46 11.06
C THR A 20 -0.43 -10.70 10.94
N PRO A 21 -0.99 -10.58 9.72
CA PRO A 21 -2.25 -9.89 9.53
C PRO A 21 -3.38 -10.51 10.37
N LYS A 22 -4.10 -9.66 11.10
CA LYS A 22 -5.28 -10.00 11.91
C LYS A 22 -6.55 -9.29 11.44
N GLY A 23 -6.42 -8.31 10.54
CA GLY A 23 -7.53 -7.55 10.01
C GLY A 23 -7.21 -6.93 8.65
N LEU A 24 -8.28 -6.61 7.92
CA LEU A 24 -8.26 -5.92 6.64
C LEU A 24 -8.78 -4.49 6.83
N VAL A 25 -8.05 -3.53 6.29
CA VAL A 25 -8.46 -2.13 6.18
C VAL A 25 -8.51 -1.75 4.70
N ILE A 26 -9.64 -1.16 4.32
CA ILE A 26 -9.89 -0.67 2.98
C ILE A 26 -9.96 0.84 3.05
N HIS A 27 -9.22 1.49 2.16
CA HIS A 27 -9.26 2.92 1.98
C HIS A 27 -9.64 3.25 0.54
N TRP A 28 -10.12 4.48 0.35
CA TRP A 28 -10.19 5.10 -0.96
C TRP A 28 -8.99 6.04 -1.15
N THR A 29 -8.48 6.13 -2.38
CA THR A 29 -7.39 7.04 -2.75
C THR A 29 -7.74 8.51 -2.54
N ALA A 30 -9.04 8.86 -2.63
CA ALA A 30 -9.54 10.23 -2.67
C ALA A 30 -8.87 11.09 -3.77
N ASN A 31 -8.38 10.45 -4.83
CA ASN A 31 -7.74 11.09 -5.97
C ASN A 31 -8.51 10.75 -7.25
N GLU A 32 -9.39 11.65 -7.66
CA GLU A 32 -10.21 11.53 -8.87
C GLU A 32 -9.50 12.12 -10.11
N GLY A 33 -8.23 12.52 -9.97
CA GLY A 33 -7.45 13.07 -11.06
C GLY A 33 -7.29 12.06 -12.20
N ARG A 34 -7.40 12.55 -13.45
CA ARG A 34 -7.13 11.73 -14.63
C ARG A 34 -5.71 11.16 -14.56
N GLY A 35 -5.59 9.82 -14.65
CA GLY A 35 -4.30 9.11 -14.55
C GLY A 35 -3.89 8.76 -13.12
N ALA A 36 -4.76 8.95 -12.12
CA ALA A 36 -4.55 8.47 -10.75
C ALA A 36 -4.84 6.95 -10.60
N ASP A 37 -4.26 6.15 -11.50
CA ASP A 37 -4.42 4.69 -11.52
C ASP A 37 -3.59 3.97 -10.43
N ALA A 38 -3.69 2.65 -10.35
CA ALA A 38 -3.01 1.85 -9.35
C ALA A 38 -1.48 1.98 -9.45
N VAL A 39 -0.93 2.05 -10.66
CA VAL A 39 0.51 2.19 -10.91
C VAL A 39 1.00 3.58 -10.50
N ALA A 40 0.25 4.63 -10.80
CA ALA A 40 0.57 6.01 -10.43
C ALA A 40 0.59 6.19 -8.90
N ASN A 41 -0.40 5.64 -8.19
CA ASN A 41 -0.42 5.66 -6.73
C ASN A 41 0.74 4.83 -6.14
N ARG A 42 1.09 3.68 -6.74
CA ARG A 42 2.28 2.91 -6.35
C ARG A 42 3.56 3.74 -6.52
N GLN A 43 3.70 4.45 -7.65
CA GLN A 43 4.85 5.31 -7.90
C GLN A 43 4.94 6.45 -6.88
N TYR A 44 3.81 7.02 -6.47
CA TYR A 44 3.75 8.00 -5.39
C TYR A 44 4.30 7.44 -4.07
N PHE A 45 3.88 6.24 -3.65
CA PHE A 45 4.43 5.59 -2.45
C PHE A 45 5.92 5.29 -2.55
N ASN A 46 6.43 5.06 -3.76
CA ASN A 46 7.85 4.77 -3.99
C ASN A 46 8.76 6.01 -4.05
N ARG A 47 8.21 7.23 -3.96
CA ARG A 47 9.03 8.46 -3.90
C ARG A 47 9.82 8.51 -2.58
N PRO A 48 11.11 8.90 -2.57
CA PRO A 48 11.93 8.93 -1.35
C PRO A 48 11.41 9.82 -0.21
N SER A 49 10.57 10.81 -0.54
CA SER A 49 9.96 11.72 0.45
C SER A 49 8.67 11.17 1.06
N THR A 50 8.04 10.17 0.43
CA THR A 50 6.78 9.59 0.91
C THR A 50 7.02 8.70 2.13
N GLN A 51 6.11 8.77 3.09
CA GLN A 51 6.12 7.95 4.32
C GLN A 51 4.75 7.29 4.53
N ALA A 52 4.18 6.75 3.47
CA ALA A 52 2.86 6.12 3.46
C ALA A 52 2.85 4.99 2.45
N SER A 53 2.07 3.94 2.71
CA SER A 53 1.95 2.80 1.81
C SER A 53 0.67 2.01 2.05
N ALA A 54 0.37 1.13 1.10
CA ALA A 54 -0.62 0.07 1.20
C ALA A 54 -0.02 -1.22 0.65
N HIS A 55 -0.63 -2.37 0.95
CA HIS A 55 -0.19 -3.65 0.41
C HIS A 55 -0.66 -3.78 -1.04
N TYR A 56 -1.89 -3.38 -1.30
CA TYR A 56 -2.49 -3.38 -2.62
C TYR A 56 -3.09 -2.04 -2.97
N ILE A 57 -3.02 -1.72 -4.26
CA ILE A 57 -3.73 -0.61 -4.87
C ILE A 57 -4.55 -1.16 -6.03
N VAL A 58 -5.82 -0.81 -6.08
CA VAL A 58 -6.77 -1.39 -7.02
C VAL A 58 -7.39 -0.28 -7.88
N ASP A 59 -7.39 -0.48 -9.20
CA ASP A 59 -8.15 0.32 -10.16
C ASP A 59 -9.11 -0.56 -10.98
N ASP A 60 -9.77 0.02 -11.99
CA ASP A 60 -10.74 -0.67 -12.85
C ASP A 60 -10.12 -1.72 -13.79
N THR A 61 -8.79 -1.72 -13.95
CA THR A 61 -8.07 -2.59 -14.88
C THR A 61 -7.16 -3.61 -14.20
N GLN A 62 -6.59 -3.28 -13.04
CA GLN A 62 -5.55 -4.10 -12.41
C GLN A 62 -5.47 -3.91 -10.88
N THR A 63 -4.78 -4.85 -10.24
CA THR A 63 -4.36 -4.76 -8.84
C THR A 63 -2.84 -4.74 -8.76
N VAL A 64 -2.25 -3.75 -8.08
CA VAL A 64 -0.80 -3.64 -7.88
C VAL A 64 -0.43 -4.00 -6.45
N ARG A 65 0.39 -5.05 -6.27
CA ARG A 65 1.00 -5.39 -4.97
C ARG A 65 2.26 -4.59 -4.73
N CYS A 66 2.24 -3.76 -3.68
CA CYS A 66 3.30 -2.84 -3.31
C CYS A 66 4.16 -3.35 -2.14
N ILE A 67 3.58 -4.11 -1.22
CA ILE A 67 4.24 -4.65 -0.03
C ILE A 67 3.74 -6.09 0.17
N PRO A 68 4.61 -7.06 0.51
CA PRO A 68 4.19 -8.41 0.88
C PRO A 68 3.22 -8.41 2.06
N GLU A 69 2.28 -9.34 2.07
CA GLU A 69 1.21 -9.41 3.08
C GLU A 69 1.72 -9.68 4.50
N ASP A 70 2.93 -10.24 4.63
CA ASP A 70 3.63 -10.50 5.88
C ASP A 70 4.55 -9.34 6.31
N GLU A 71 4.48 -8.19 5.65
CA GLU A 71 5.23 -6.97 5.98
C GLU A 71 4.31 -5.77 6.28
N MET A 72 4.71 -4.92 7.22
CA MET A 72 3.93 -3.77 7.65
C MET A 72 3.87 -2.65 6.58
N ALA A 73 2.65 -2.20 6.25
CA ALA A 73 2.42 -0.94 5.55
C ALA A 73 2.36 0.27 6.52
N CYS A 74 2.75 1.46 6.03
CA CYS A 74 2.91 2.68 6.82
C CYS A 74 1.69 3.62 6.75
N ARG A 75 1.41 4.33 7.86
CA ARG A 75 0.34 5.35 8.00
C ARG A 75 -1.08 4.81 7.74
N VAL A 76 -1.35 3.60 8.21
CA VAL A 76 -2.62 2.86 8.02
C VAL A 76 -3.75 3.27 8.99
N GLY A 77 -3.60 4.38 9.73
CA GLY A 77 -4.61 4.90 10.66
C GLY A 77 -4.84 4.05 11.93
N ALA A 78 -4.29 2.84 12.01
CA ALA A 78 -4.25 2.09 13.25
C ALA A 78 -3.17 2.68 14.17
N GLY A 79 -3.50 2.94 15.43
CA GLY A 79 -2.57 3.45 16.44
C GLY A 79 -1.37 2.52 16.69
N THR A 80 -0.75 2.58 17.86
CA THR A 80 0.41 1.71 18.20
C THR A 80 0.17 0.20 18.02
N ASN A 81 -1.10 -0.23 17.93
CA ASN A 81 -1.56 -1.60 17.63
C ASN A 81 -1.65 -1.94 16.12
N GLY A 82 -1.34 -1.01 15.21
CA GLY A 82 -1.47 -1.16 13.75
C GLY A 82 -0.50 -2.12 13.08
N LYS A 83 0.32 -2.84 13.85
CA LYS A 83 1.28 -3.84 13.38
C LYS A 83 0.63 -5.13 12.87
N TYR A 84 -0.69 -5.20 12.78
CA TYR A 84 -1.41 -6.42 12.43
C TYR A 84 -2.46 -6.21 11.36
N THR A 85 -2.39 -5.09 10.64
CA THR A 85 -3.45 -4.72 9.70
C THR A 85 -2.92 -4.72 8.27
N PHE A 86 -3.66 -5.42 7.42
CA PHE A 86 -3.45 -5.46 6.00
C PHE A 86 -4.28 -4.37 5.30
N VAL A 87 -3.72 -3.71 4.29
CA VAL A 87 -4.27 -2.45 3.74
C VAL A 87 -4.40 -2.47 2.23
N ILE A 88 -5.59 -2.14 1.76
CA ILE A 88 -5.94 -1.96 0.35
C ILE A 88 -6.35 -0.49 0.12
N LYS A 89 -5.88 0.10 -0.97
CA LYS A 89 -6.19 1.47 -1.41
C LYS A 89 -6.82 1.49 -2.79
#